data_AF-A0A0J6KI35-F1
#
_entry.id   AF-A0A0J6KI35-F1
#
_cell.length_a   1.000
_cell.length_b   1.000
_cell.length_c   1.000
_cell.angle_alpha   90.00
_cell.angle_beta   90.00
_cell.angle_gamma   90.00
#
_symmetry.space_group_name_H-M   'P 1'
#
loop_
_entity.id
_entity.type
_entity.pdbx_description
1 polymer ?
#
loop_
_entity_poly.entity_id
_entity_poly.type
_entity_poly.pdbx_seq_one_letter_code
_entity_poly.pdbx_strand_id
1 'polypeptide(L)'
;MQITLSNLPEAVELFRQRTGAVVHDVAVLRRVLIKVRTAHDLEAALALVRAAAGGLPLILVAFFGDQGFDKALNINLGWPKAWIATYSANQFHRVDPVAYGPAGAVFPWSPMLTTLEPRTKLDEQFARAIKENQMQYGLSYIGEWQDCRVILSMIGKEIEDDRETRDLLEVLMPDLVDVAYRVFASNRKTSQMEVIQQTLIELYCHKGLKKDEIALELGMTRKGVDYHINQLMDRYSANTIEQLMFKIGACE
;
A
#
# COMPACT_ATOMS: atom_id res chain seq x y z
N MET A 1 32.49 -23.34 -11.59
CA MET A 1 31.35 -22.74 -12.34
C MET A 1 31.52 -21.22 -12.24
N GLN A 2 32.14 -20.60 -13.25
CA GLN A 2 32.32 -19.14 -13.28
C GLN A 2 30.98 -18.52 -13.68
N ILE A 3 30.34 -17.82 -12.74
CA ILE A 3 29.18 -16.98 -13.05
C ILE A 3 29.73 -15.74 -13.74
N THR A 4 29.68 -15.70 -15.07
CA THR A 4 29.98 -14.50 -15.84
C THR A 4 28.84 -13.50 -15.66
N LEU A 5 29.17 -12.26 -15.33
CA LEU A 5 28.25 -11.11 -15.17
C LEU A 5 27.29 -10.91 -16.36
N SER A 6 27.61 -11.49 -17.53
CA SER A 6 26.76 -11.54 -18.72
C SER A 6 25.44 -12.31 -18.52
N ASN A 7 25.30 -13.13 -17.48
CA ASN A 7 24.10 -13.92 -17.21
C ASN A 7 23.08 -13.20 -16.32
N LEU A 8 23.37 -11.97 -15.88
CA LEU A 8 22.50 -11.15 -15.03
C LEU A 8 22.40 -9.74 -15.62
N PRO A 9 21.65 -9.54 -16.72
CA PRO A 9 21.52 -8.24 -17.38
C PRO A 9 21.00 -7.15 -16.43
N GLU A 10 20.10 -7.51 -15.52
CA GLU A 10 19.57 -6.63 -14.46
C GLU A 10 20.66 -6.16 -13.48
N ALA A 11 21.59 -7.05 -13.11
CA ALA A 11 22.71 -6.70 -12.24
C ALA A 11 23.70 -5.76 -12.95
N VAL A 12 23.95 -5.99 -14.24
CA VAL A 12 24.82 -5.14 -15.06
C VAL A 12 24.21 -3.75 -15.27
N GLU A 13 22.90 -3.65 -15.41
CA GLU A 13 22.18 -2.37 -15.53
C GLU A 13 22.19 -1.58 -14.22
N LEU A 14 21.94 -2.25 -13.09
CA LEU A 14 22.08 -1.68 -11.73
C LEU A 14 23.50 -1.13 -11.47
N PHE A 15 24.54 -1.84 -11.91
CA PHE A 15 25.93 -1.40 -11.74
C PHE A 15 26.38 -0.29 -12.71
N ARG A 16 25.80 -0.20 -13.91
CA ARG A 16 26.24 0.77 -14.94
C ARG A 16 25.61 2.15 -14.78
N GLN A 17 24.44 2.26 -14.15
CA GLN A 17 23.64 3.49 -14.18
C GLN A 17 23.48 4.20 -12.83
N ARG A 18 23.81 3.56 -11.69
CA ARG A 18 23.37 4.05 -10.37
C ARG A 18 24.52 4.15 -9.35
N THR A 19 24.42 5.12 -8.43
CA THR A 19 25.39 5.36 -7.37
C THR A 19 25.46 4.16 -6.41
N GLY A 20 26.66 3.84 -5.91
CA GLY A 20 26.86 2.67 -5.02
C GLY A 20 26.01 2.68 -3.74
N ALA A 21 25.63 3.86 -3.25
CA ALA A 21 24.71 4.03 -2.12
C ALA A 21 23.29 3.54 -2.44
N VAL A 22 22.74 3.89 -3.61
CA VAL A 22 21.40 3.45 -4.04
C VAL A 22 21.33 1.92 -4.16
N VAL A 23 22.36 1.28 -4.67
CA VAL A 23 22.42 -0.19 -4.77
C VAL A 23 22.41 -0.86 -3.40
N HIS A 24 23.14 -0.29 -2.43
CA HIS A 24 23.14 -0.77 -1.05
C HIS A 24 21.74 -0.63 -0.42
N ASP A 25 21.13 0.55 -0.55
CA ASP A 25 19.84 0.85 0.08
C ASP A 25 18.71 0.01 -0.51
N VAL A 26 18.70 -0.19 -1.84
CA VAL A 26 17.79 -1.13 -2.50
C VAL A 26 17.95 -2.55 -1.92
N ALA A 27 19.18 -3.05 -1.78
CA ALA A 27 19.42 -4.41 -1.29
C ALA A 27 18.93 -4.59 0.16
N VAL A 28 19.17 -3.59 1.02
CA VAL A 28 18.68 -3.58 2.40
C VAL A 28 17.17 -3.55 2.44
N LEU A 29 16.54 -2.63 1.71
CA LEU A 29 15.09 -2.44 1.70
C LEU A 29 14.36 -3.66 1.12
N ARG A 30 14.87 -4.26 0.03
CA ARG A 30 14.33 -5.52 -0.51
C ARG A 30 14.35 -6.65 0.53
N ARG A 31 15.44 -6.77 1.29
CA ARG A 31 15.55 -7.77 2.36
C ARG A 31 14.52 -7.54 3.48
N VAL A 32 14.19 -6.28 3.78
CA VAL A 32 13.13 -5.93 4.72
C VAL A 32 11.76 -6.29 4.15
N LEU A 33 11.49 -5.92 2.90
CA LEU A 33 10.22 -6.20 2.20
C LEU A 33 9.87 -7.70 2.16
N ILE A 34 10.87 -8.57 2.01
CA ILE A 34 10.69 -10.04 2.06
C ILE A 34 10.08 -10.50 3.40
N LYS A 35 10.32 -9.77 4.50
CA LYS A 35 9.83 -10.12 5.84
C LYS A 35 8.51 -9.46 6.20
N VAL A 36 8.02 -8.52 5.41
CA VAL A 36 6.76 -7.79 5.69
C VAL A 36 5.58 -8.74 5.58
N ARG A 37 4.78 -8.84 6.66
CA ARG A 37 3.57 -9.69 6.71
C ARG A 37 2.33 -8.90 7.09
N THR A 38 2.49 -7.87 7.92
CA THR A 38 1.39 -7.07 8.46
C THR A 38 1.38 -5.64 7.93
N ALA A 39 0.29 -4.91 8.20
CA ALA A 39 0.22 -3.47 7.91
C ALA A 39 1.25 -2.68 8.72
N HIS A 40 1.55 -3.11 9.95
CA HIS A 40 2.56 -2.47 10.78
C HIS A 40 3.97 -2.68 10.23
N ASP A 41 4.28 -3.89 9.74
CA ASP A 41 5.56 -4.15 9.09
C ASP A 41 5.72 -3.34 7.80
N LEU A 42 4.63 -3.19 7.04
CA LEU A 42 4.63 -2.38 5.83
C LEU A 42 4.84 -0.90 6.16
N GLU A 43 4.20 -0.39 7.22
CA GLU A 43 4.42 0.97 7.71
C GLU A 43 5.88 1.18 8.14
N ALA A 44 6.48 0.24 8.86
CA ALA A 44 7.89 0.30 9.24
C ALA A 44 8.82 0.26 8.03
N ALA A 45 8.53 -0.58 7.03
CA ALA A 45 9.29 -0.62 5.77
C ALA A 45 9.18 0.72 5.01
N LEU A 46 7.98 1.28 4.90
CA LEU A 46 7.75 2.61 4.31
C LEU A 46 8.45 3.73 5.08
N ALA A 47 8.57 3.62 6.41
CA ALA A 47 9.32 4.56 7.21
C ALA A 47 10.83 4.53 6.89
N LEU A 48 11.39 3.36 6.58
CA LEU A 48 12.77 3.23 6.11
C LEU A 48 12.94 3.81 4.70
N VAL A 49 11.99 3.56 3.79
CA VAL A 49 11.99 4.18 2.46
C VAL A 49 11.96 5.71 2.59
N ARG A 50 11.08 6.23 3.43
CA ARG A 50 11.00 7.66 3.74
C ARG A 50 12.32 8.18 4.28
N ALA A 51 12.97 7.46 5.20
CA ALA A 51 14.27 7.88 5.74
C ALA A 51 15.38 7.90 4.68
N ALA A 52 15.42 6.90 3.79
CA ALA A 52 16.35 6.86 2.66
C ALA A 52 16.10 8.00 1.66
N ALA A 53 14.85 8.40 1.48
CA ALA A 53 14.41 9.50 0.62
C ALA A 53 14.38 10.87 1.33
N GLY A 54 15.30 11.12 2.28
CA GLY A 54 15.46 12.43 2.92
C GLY A 54 14.39 12.81 3.97
N GLY A 55 13.52 11.87 4.37
CA GLY A 55 12.56 12.07 5.46
C GLY A 55 11.28 12.83 5.10
N LEU A 56 11.04 13.08 3.82
CA LEU A 56 9.87 13.86 3.36
C LEU A 56 8.55 13.10 3.59
N PRO A 57 7.41 13.81 3.69
CA PRO A 57 6.11 13.19 3.85
C PRO A 57 5.80 12.18 2.74
N LEU A 58 5.44 10.95 3.15
CA LEU A 58 5.14 9.85 2.24
C LEU A 58 3.75 9.29 2.53
N ILE A 59 3.00 8.94 1.50
CA ILE A 59 1.77 8.16 1.63
C ILE A 59 1.81 6.99 0.66
N LEU A 60 1.35 5.84 1.11
CA LEU A 60 1.01 4.71 0.27
C LEU A 60 -0.51 4.55 0.28
N VAL A 61 -1.13 4.46 -0.90
CA VAL A 61 -2.57 4.27 -1.05
C VAL A 61 -2.82 3.10 -1.97
N ALA A 62 -3.68 2.16 -1.56
CA ALA A 62 -4.08 1.01 -2.36
C ALA A 62 -5.59 1.02 -2.60
N PHE A 63 -5.99 0.89 -3.86
CA PHE A 63 -7.37 0.79 -4.32
C PHE A 63 -7.60 -0.61 -4.86
N PHE A 64 -8.73 -1.22 -4.48
CA PHE A 64 -9.07 -2.59 -4.88
C PHE A 64 -10.39 -2.64 -5.66
N GLY A 65 -10.41 -3.37 -6.76
CA GLY A 65 -11.59 -3.66 -7.58
C GLY A 65 -11.48 -3.20 -9.03
N ASP A 66 -12.35 -3.76 -9.88
CA ASP A 66 -12.29 -3.61 -11.34
C ASP A 66 -12.72 -2.20 -11.86
N GLN A 67 -13.23 -1.31 -10.98
CA GLN A 67 -14.00 -0.13 -11.39
C GLN A 67 -13.61 1.22 -10.71
N GLY A 68 -12.54 1.31 -9.90
CA GLY A 68 -11.99 2.62 -9.49
C GLY A 68 -11.57 2.83 -8.03
N PHE A 69 -11.69 4.09 -7.57
CA PHE A 69 -11.15 4.65 -6.32
C PHE A 69 -12.08 4.47 -5.08
N ASP A 70 -12.86 3.39 -5.01
CA ASP A 70 -14.02 3.29 -4.10
C ASP A 70 -13.66 3.11 -2.62
N LYS A 71 -12.70 2.22 -2.29
CA LYS A 71 -12.23 2.03 -0.91
C LYS A 71 -10.72 1.94 -0.89
N ALA A 72 -10.11 3.01 -0.39
CA ALA A 72 -8.67 3.13 -0.25
C ALA A 72 -8.20 2.61 1.11
N LEU A 73 -7.22 1.71 1.10
CA LEU A 73 -6.37 1.47 2.27
C LEU A 73 -5.15 2.36 2.13
N ASN A 74 -4.72 3.00 3.22
CA ASN A 74 -3.56 3.88 3.17
C ASN A 74 -2.67 3.75 4.41
N ILE A 75 -1.39 4.04 4.20
CA ILE A 75 -0.40 4.28 5.25
C ILE A 75 0.12 5.69 5.03
N ASN A 76 -0.15 6.57 5.99
CA ASN A 76 0.24 7.98 5.95
C ASN A 76 1.42 8.24 6.88
N LEU A 77 2.58 8.57 6.30
CA LEU A 77 3.81 8.93 6.99
C LEU A 77 4.12 10.42 6.83
N GLY A 78 3.21 11.27 7.31
CA GLY A 78 3.45 12.71 7.49
C GLY A 78 2.71 13.63 6.53
N TRP A 79 1.82 13.11 5.67
CA TRP A 79 0.93 13.96 4.87
C TRP A 79 -0.04 14.74 5.78
N PRO A 80 -0.34 16.01 5.45
CA PRO A 80 -1.26 16.83 6.24
C PRO A 80 -2.64 16.18 6.33
N LYS A 81 -3.10 15.89 7.56
CA LYS A 81 -4.43 15.29 7.78
C LYS A 81 -5.56 16.15 7.23
N ALA A 82 -5.42 17.48 7.30
CA ALA A 82 -6.38 18.43 6.75
C ALA A 82 -6.50 18.31 5.22
N TRP A 83 -5.38 18.09 4.52
CA TRP A 83 -5.39 17.85 3.08
C TRP A 83 -6.12 16.55 2.76
N ILE A 84 -5.79 15.44 3.43
CA ILE A 84 -6.44 14.14 3.20
C ILE A 84 -7.95 14.22 3.41
N ALA A 85 -8.38 14.88 4.49
CA ALA A 85 -9.80 15.09 4.76
C ALA A 85 -10.48 15.92 3.67
N THR A 86 -9.84 17.01 3.23
CA THR A 86 -10.34 17.87 2.16
C THR A 86 -10.44 17.12 0.83
N TYR A 87 -9.40 16.35 0.49
CA TYR A 87 -9.33 15.57 -0.74
C TYR A 87 -10.43 14.52 -0.82
N SER A 88 -10.66 13.79 0.28
CA SER A 88 -11.72 12.79 0.38
C SER A 88 -13.12 13.42 0.33
N ALA A 89 -13.36 14.47 1.12
CA ALA A 89 -14.66 15.13 1.21
C ALA A 89 -15.13 15.72 -0.13
N ASN A 90 -14.22 16.23 -0.94
CA ASN A 90 -14.51 16.81 -2.25
C ASN A 90 -14.35 15.81 -3.41
N GLN A 91 -14.01 14.54 -3.14
CA GLN A 91 -13.82 13.50 -4.16
C GLN A 91 -12.80 13.89 -5.25
N PHE A 92 -11.69 14.54 -4.86
CA PHE A 92 -10.71 15.06 -5.82
C PHE A 92 -10.02 13.97 -6.65
N HIS A 93 -10.06 12.70 -6.25
CA HIS A 93 -9.62 11.56 -7.06
C HIS A 93 -10.30 11.49 -8.45
N ARG A 94 -11.42 12.17 -8.67
CA ARG A 94 -12.11 12.22 -9.98
C ARG A 94 -11.44 13.13 -11.00
N VAL A 95 -10.68 14.12 -10.52
CA VAL A 95 -10.08 15.17 -11.35
C VAL A 95 -8.57 15.30 -11.14
N ASP A 96 -8.02 14.56 -10.17
CA ASP A 96 -6.60 14.56 -9.85
C ASP A 96 -5.78 13.84 -10.92
N PRO A 97 -5.00 14.56 -11.73
CA PRO A 97 -4.21 13.94 -12.79
C PRO A 97 -3.07 13.06 -12.22
N VAL A 98 -2.61 13.30 -10.99
CA VAL A 98 -1.61 12.44 -10.33
C VAL A 98 -2.21 11.07 -10.03
N ALA A 99 -3.48 11.02 -9.61
CA ALA A 99 -4.17 9.75 -9.37
C ALA A 99 -4.26 8.89 -10.65
N TYR A 100 -4.32 9.51 -11.83
CA TYR A 100 -4.36 8.87 -13.15
C TYR A 100 -3.01 8.90 -13.89
N GLY A 101 -1.90 9.19 -13.20
CA GLY A 101 -0.59 9.26 -13.81
C GLY A 101 -0.11 7.93 -14.44
N PRO A 102 1.04 7.96 -15.13
CA PRO A 102 1.59 6.78 -15.79
C PRO A 102 1.92 5.69 -14.76
N ALA A 103 1.52 4.45 -15.06
CA ALA A 103 1.88 3.28 -14.26
C ALA A 103 3.29 2.77 -14.62
N GLY A 104 3.97 2.16 -13.65
CA GLY A 104 5.27 1.51 -13.85
C GLY A 104 6.48 2.45 -13.87
N ALA A 105 6.29 3.77 -13.67
CA ALA A 105 7.38 4.74 -13.63
C ALA A 105 7.16 5.77 -12.51
N VAL A 106 8.25 6.33 -12.01
CA VAL A 106 8.20 7.47 -11.08
C VAL A 106 8.03 8.75 -11.90
N PHE A 107 7.08 9.61 -11.52
CA PHE A 107 6.81 10.86 -12.23
C PHE A 107 6.60 12.05 -11.27
N PRO A 108 7.06 13.25 -11.65
CA PRO A 108 6.81 14.48 -10.90
C PRO A 108 5.40 15.01 -11.11
N TRP A 109 4.86 15.70 -10.11
CA TRP A 109 3.51 16.27 -10.15
C TRP A 109 3.47 17.61 -10.86
N SER A 110 4.52 18.42 -10.73
CA SER A 110 4.51 19.80 -11.22
C SER A 110 4.11 19.93 -12.69
N PRO A 111 4.51 19.05 -13.64
CA PRO A 111 4.08 19.16 -15.04
C PRO A 111 2.59 18.86 -15.25
N MET A 112 1.91 18.24 -14.29
CA MET A 112 0.49 17.90 -14.35
C MET A 112 -0.37 18.89 -13.57
N LEU A 113 0.13 19.36 -12.41
CA LEU A 113 -0.64 20.20 -11.49
C LEU A 113 -0.46 21.70 -11.73
N THR A 114 0.70 22.14 -12.20
CA THR A 114 0.94 23.59 -12.42
C THR A 114 0.37 24.11 -13.73
N THR A 115 0.20 23.22 -14.71
CA THR A 115 -0.40 23.51 -16.02
C THR A 115 -1.85 23.03 -16.12
N LEU A 116 -2.47 22.70 -14.98
CA LEU A 116 -3.86 22.26 -14.96
C LEU A 116 -4.76 23.40 -15.48
N GLU A 117 -5.47 23.14 -16.57
CA GLU A 117 -6.47 24.03 -17.14
C GLU A 117 -7.87 23.57 -16.67
N PRO A 118 -8.50 24.26 -15.71
CA PRO A 118 -9.80 23.84 -15.19
C PRO A 118 -10.87 23.90 -16.28
N ARG A 119 -11.61 22.81 -16.46
CA ARG A 119 -12.74 22.72 -17.41
C ARG A 119 -14.07 22.62 -16.68
N THR A 120 -14.05 22.13 -15.46
CA THR A 120 -15.21 21.97 -14.59
C THR A 120 -15.05 22.76 -13.29
N LYS A 121 -16.16 23.00 -12.59
CA LYS A 121 -16.13 23.59 -11.24
C LYS A 121 -15.32 22.74 -10.25
N LEU A 122 -15.30 21.43 -10.45
CA LEU A 122 -14.53 20.52 -9.60
C LEU A 122 -13.03 20.69 -9.86
N ASP A 123 -12.63 20.87 -11.12
CA ASP A 123 -11.22 21.17 -11.48
C ASP A 123 -10.78 22.50 -10.88
N GLU A 124 -11.65 23.54 -10.90
CA GLU A 124 -11.35 24.84 -10.30
C GLU A 124 -11.17 24.74 -8.79
N GLN A 125 -12.03 23.99 -8.11
CA GLN A 125 -11.94 23.72 -6.67
C GLN A 125 -10.66 22.96 -6.34
N PHE A 126 -10.34 21.93 -7.12
CA PHE A 126 -9.14 21.13 -6.96
C PHE A 126 -7.87 21.97 -7.17
N ALA A 127 -7.78 22.72 -8.27
CA ALA A 127 -6.66 23.60 -8.58
C ALA A 127 -6.41 24.63 -7.46
N ARG A 128 -7.49 25.19 -6.90
CA ARG A 128 -7.42 26.11 -5.77
C ARG A 128 -6.94 25.41 -4.50
N ALA A 129 -7.53 24.27 -4.17
CA ALA A 129 -7.20 23.52 -2.97
C ALA A 129 -5.73 23.07 -2.97
N ILE A 130 -5.19 22.63 -4.11
CA ILE A 130 -3.77 22.31 -4.26
C ILE A 130 -2.91 23.52 -3.91
N LYS A 131 -3.23 24.71 -4.44
CA LYS A 131 -2.46 25.93 -4.19
C LYS A 131 -2.51 26.36 -2.73
N GLU A 132 -3.69 26.32 -2.13
CA GLU A 132 -3.90 26.70 -0.73
C GLU A 132 -3.19 25.76 0.25
N ASN A 133 -3.07 24.48 -0.09
CA ASN A 133 -2.42 23.46 0.74
C ASN A 133 -0.97 23.16 0.35
N GLN A 134 -0.40 23.90 -0.61
CA GLN A 134 0.97 23.73 -1.10
C GLN A 134 1.27 22.32 -1.67
N MET A 135 0.28 21.71 -2.32
CA MET A 135 0.35 20.35 -2.85
C MET A 135 0.73 20.29 -4.34
N GLN A 136 1.41 21.32 -4.88
CA GLN A 136 1.74 21.39 -6.31
C GLN A 136 2.91 20.50 -6.72
N TYR A 137 3.77 20.12 -5.78
CA TYR A 137 5.05 19.46 -6.04
C TYR A 137 5.17 18.16 -5.27
N GLY A 138 5.69 17.14 -5.96
CA GLY A 138 5.93 15.84 -5.38
C GLY A 138 6.27 14.80 -6.43
N LEU A 139 6.60 13.60 -5.96
CA LEU A 139 6.80 12.43 -6.82
C LEU A 139 5.72 11.41 -6.52
N SER A 140 5.24 10.75 -7.57
CA SER A 140 4.41 9.56 -7.44
C SER A 140 4.95 8.40 -8.26
N TYR A 141 4.67 7.20 -7.78
CA TYR A 141 4.73 5.98 -8.55
C TYR A 141 3.39 5.27 -8.46
N ILE A 142 2.92 4.75 -9.58
CA ILE A 142 1.71 3.94 -9.65
C ILE A 142 2.09 2.54 -10.09
N GLY A 143 1.79 1.55 -9.23
CA GLY A 143 1.89 0.14 -9.55
C GLY A 143 0.51 -0.47 -9.65
N GLU A 144 0.32 -1.31 -10.66
CA GLU A 144 -0.90 -2.09 -10.84
C GLU A 144 -0.54 -3.57 -10.71
N TRP A 145 -1.29 -4.28 -9.88
CA TRP A 145 -1.11 -5.70 -9.64
C TRP A 145 -2.45 -6.37 -9.41
N GLN A 146 -2.82 -7.30 -10.30
CA GLN A 146 -4.12 -7.98 -10.27
C GLN A 146 -5.28 -6.97 -10.25
N ASP A 147 -6.11 -6.99 -9.20
CA ASP A 147 -7.25 -6.10 -8.99
C ASP A 147 -6.91 -4.90 -8.09
N CYS A 148 -5.61 -4.61 -7.90
CA CYS A 148 -5.14 -3.56 -7.01
C CYS A 148 -4.28 -2.52 -7.72
N ARG A 149 -4.59 -1.25 -7.48
CA ARG A 149 -3.79 -0.10 -7.87
C ARG A 149 -3.16 0.51 -6.62
N VAL A 150 -1.84 0.54 -6.59
CA VAL A 150 -1.05 1.09 -5.48
C VAL A 150 -0.38 2.36 -5.95
N ILE A 151 -0.56 3.44 -5.20
CA ILE A 151 0.05 4.75 -5.44
C ILE A 151 0.94 5.07 -4.24
N LEU A 152 2.24 5.23 -4.47
CA LEU A 152 3.16 5.80 -3.50
C LEU A 152 3.44 7.24 -3.90
N SER A 153 3.27 8.16 -2.96
CA SER A 153 3.34 9.59 -3.22
C SER A 153 4.15 10.30 -2.13
N MET A 154 5.08 11.14 -2.54
CA MET A 154 5.91 11.97 -1.67
C MET A 154 5.69 13.45 -1.98
N ILE A 155 5.52 14.28 -0.94
CA ILE A 155 5.31 15.74 -1.09
C ILE A 155 6.65 16.46 -0.96
N GLY A 156 6.89 17.43 -1.85
CA GLY A 156 8.04 18.32 -1.77
C GLY A 156 8.48 18.78 -3.15
N LYS A 157 9.08 19.97 -3.23
CA LYS A 157 9.69 20.42 -4.50
C LYS A 157 11.07 19.80 -4.69
N GLU A 158 11.81 19.72 -3.61
CA GLU A 158 13.11 19.09 -3.49
C GLU A 158 13.12 17.63 -3.97
N ILE A 159 12.00 16.91 -3.83
CA ILE A 159 11.92 15.50 -4.20
C ILE A 159 11.75 15.29 -5.71
N GLU A 160 11.20 16.27 -6.43
CA GLU A 160 11.06 16.16 -7.88
C GLU A 160 12.41 16.17 -8.59
N ASP A 161 13.37 16.92 -8.04
CA ASP A 161 14.73 17.08 -8.57
C ASP A 161 15.72 16.04 -8.01
N ASP A 162 15.33 15.27 -6.98
CA ASP A 162 16.17 14.23 -6.38
C ASP A 162 16.20 12.97 -7.25
N ARG A 163 17.25 12.89 -8.06
CA ARG A 163 17.52 11.74 -8.93
C ARG A 163 17.77 10.46 -8.13
N GLU A 164 18.42 10.53 -6.97
CA GLU A 164 18.75 9.32 -6.19
C GLU A 164 17.47 8.71 -5.60
N THR A 165 16.57 9.54 -5.07
CA THR A 165 15.26 9.07 -4.61
C THR A 165 14.43 8.50 -5.77
N ARG A 166 14.38 9.20 -6.91
CA ARG A 166 13.66 8.69 -8.09
C ARG A 166 14.20 7.32 -8.48
N ASP A 167 15.52 7.20 -8.53
CA ASP A 167 16.19 5.97 -8.90
C ASP A 167 15.93 4.84 -7.87
N LEU A 168 15.96 5.15 -6.58
CA LEU A 168 15.64 4.20 -5.52
C LEU A 168 14.20 3.68 -5.66
N LEU A 169 13.24 4.60 -5.84
CA LEU A 169 11.82 4.26 -5.94
C LEU A 169 11.53 3.43 -7.19
N GLU A 170 12.07 3.78 -8.36
CA GLU A 170 11.87 3.00 -9.59
C GLU A 170 12.24 1.51 -9.41
N VAL A 171 13.32 1.24 -8.70
CA VAL A 171 13.82 -0.13 -8.50
C VAL A 171 13.04 -0.87 -7.41
N LEU A 172 12.62 -0.15 -6.36
CA LEU A 172 11.98 -0.75 -5.19
C LEU A 172 10.47 -0.94 -5.36
N MET A 173 9.82 -0.07 -6.14
CA MET A 173 8.38 0.01 -6.21
C MET A 173 7.68 -1.27 -6.70
N PRO A 174 8.19 -2.04 -7.67
CA PRO A 174 7.59 -3.32 -8.04
C PRO A 174 7.46 -4.28 -6.85
N ASP A 175 8.51 -4.38 -6.03
CA ASP A 175 8.50 -5.22 -4.82
C ASP A 175 7.52 -4.67 -3.78
N LEU A 176 7.49 -3.35 -3.62
CA LEU A 176 6.62 -2.68 -2.67
C LEU A 176 5.14 -2.85 -3.03
N VAL A 177 4.81 -2.84 -4.31
CA VAL A 177 3.44 -3.05 -4.83
C VAL A 177 2.97 -4.48 -4.54
N ASP A 178 3.81 -5.49 -4.79
CA ASP A 178 3.49 -6.90 -4.46
C ASP A 178 3.27 -7.09 -2.95
N VAL A 179 4.16 -6.52 -2.13
CA VAL A 179 4.03 -6.58 -0.67
C VAL A 179 2.78 -5.85 -0.19
N ALA A 180 2.52 -4.65 -0.71
CA ALA A 180 1.33 -3.87 -0.38
C ALA A 180 0.06 -4.64 -0.76
N TYR A 181 0.03 -5.26 -1.94
CA TYR A 181 -1.06 -6.14 -2.35
C TYR A 181 -1.28 -7.26 -1.34
N ARG A 182 -0.24 -8.02 -1.00
CA ARG A 182 -0.34 -9.14 -0.05
C ARG A 182 -0.90 -8.70 1.30
N VAL A 183 -0.36 -7.62 1.86
CA VAL A 183 -0.77 -7.09 3.17
C VAL A 183 -2.20 -6.57 3.13
N PHE A 184 -2.54 -5.77 2.12
CA PHE A 184 -3.85 -5.13 2.04
C PHE A 184 -4.95 -6.06 1.55
N ALA A 185 -4.65 -7.07 0.72
CA ALA A 185 -5.61 -8.08 0.29
C ALA A 185 -6.07 -8.95 1.46
N SER A 186 -5.16 -9.33 2.36
CA SER A 186 -5.50 -10.00 3.62
C SER A 186 -6.42 -9.12 4.48
N ASN A 187 -6.09 -7.83 4.62
CA ASN A 187 -6.94 -6.86 5.33
C ASN A 187 -8.29 -6.62 4.66
N ARG A 188 -8.37 -6.65 3.33
CA ARG A 188 -9.63 -6.51 2.60
C ARG A 188 -10.54 -7.69 2.87
N LYS A 189 -10.01 -8.92 2.78
CA LYS A 189 -10.74 -10.15 3.10
C LYS A 189 -11.29 -10.11 4.52
N THR A 190 -10.49 -9.71 5.50
CA THR A 190 -10.96 -9.58 6.89
C THR A 190 -11.95 -8.43 7.07
N SER A 191 -11.78 -7.29 6.39
CA SER A 191 -12.70 -6.15 6.50
C SER A 191 -14.11 -6.38 5.95
N GLN A 192 -14.30 -7.40 5.10
CA GLN A 192 -15.62 -7.84 4.61
C GLN A 192 -16.34 -8.78 5.60
N MET A 193 -15.65 -9.19 6.66
CA MET A 193 -16.22 -10.02 7.72
C MET A 193 -16.95 -9.15 8.73
N GLU A 194 -17.95 -9.73 9.40
CA GLU A 194 -18.58 -9.07 10.54
C GLU A 194 -17.55 -8.83 11.65
N VAL A 195 -17.74 -7.78 12.48
CA VAL A 195 -16.83 -7.47 13.59
C VAL A 195 -16.60 -8.70 14.47
N ILE A 196 -17.66 -9.47 14.72
CA ILE A 196 -17.59 -10.68 15.54
C ILE A 196 -16.76 -11.80 14.90
N GLN A 197 -16.77 -11.89 13.56
CA GLN A 197 -15.94 -12.83 12.79
C GLN A 197 -14.46 -12.39 12.79
N GLN A 198 -14.19 -11.08 12.71
CA GLN A 198 -12.84 -10.53 12.80
C GLN A 198 -12.22 -10.82 14.17
N THR A 199 -12.95 -10.53 15.25
CA THR A 199 -12.49 -10.81 16.63
C THR A 199 -12.34 -12.31 16.85
N LEU A 200 -13.23 -13.14 16.32
CA LEU A 200 -13.10 -14.60 16.41
C LEU A 200 -11.79 -15.10 15.78
N ILE A 201 -11.45 -14.61 14.58
CA ILE A 201 -10.20 -14.97 13.89
C ILE A 201 -8.98 -14.49 14.68
N GLU A 202 -9.01 -13.28 15.24
CA GLU A 202 -7.93 -12.74 16.07
C GLU A 202 -7.69 -13.62 17.32
N LEU A 203 -8.76 -13.98 18.04
CA LEU A 203 -8.68 -14.84 19.22
C LEU A 203 -8.18 -16.25 18.87
N TYR A 204 -8.55 -16.76 17.69
CA TYR A 204 -8.11 -18.08 17.23
C TYR A 204 -6.64 -18.06 16.78
N CYS A 205 -6.24 -17.11 15.92
CA CYS A 205 -4.91 -17.06 15.31
C CYS A 205 -3.84 -16.43 16.20
N HIS A 206 -4.13 -15.31 16.87
CA HIS A 206 -3.12 -14.60 17.65
C HIS A 206 -3.03 -15.07 19.10
N LYS A 207 -4.17 -15.48 19.70
CA LYS A 207 -4.18 -15.99 21.09
C LYS A 207 -4.20 -17.51 21.18
N GLY A 208 -4.40 -18.24 20.07
CA GLY A 208 -4.41 -19.70 20.06
C GLY A 208 -5.56 -20.33 20.86
N LEU A 209 -6.64 -19.58 21.08
CA LEU A 209 -7.75 -20.02 21.93
C LEU A 209 -8.60 -21.09 21.23
N LYS A 210 -9.06 -22.06 22.01
CA LYS A 210 -10.03 -23.08 21.56
C LYS A 210 -11.44 -22.49 21.52
N LYS A 211 -12.33 -23.12 20.77
CA LYS A 211 -13.72 -22.67 20.57
C LYS A 211 -14.48 -22.40 21.87
N ASP A 212 -14.26 -23.22 22.90
CA ASP A 212 -14.91 -23.06 24.21
C ASP A 212 -14.38 -21.81 24.96
N GLU A 213 -13.10 -21.49 24.79
CA GLU A 213 -12.45 -20.30 25.38
C GLU A 213 -12.86 -19.03 24.65
N ILE A 214 -12.96 -19.09 23.31
CA ILE A 214 -13.48 -17.99 22.48
C ILE A 214 -14.95 -17.71 22.83
N ALA A 215 -15.76 -18.75 23.02
CA ALA A 215 -17.16 -18.60 23.42
C ALA A 215 -17.28 -17.85 24.75
N LEU A 216 -16.41 -18.17 25.72
CA LEU A 216 -16.34 -17.48 27.01
C LEU A 216 -15.89 -16.02 26.84
N GLU A 217 -14.82 -15.75 26.10
CA GLU A 217 -14.26 -14.41 25.89
C GLU A 217 -15.26 -13.47 25.18
N LEU A 218 -16.00 -14.01 24.21
CA LEU A 218 -16.99 -13.24 23.44
C LEU A 218 -18.39 -13.22 24.05
N GLY A 219 -18.60 -13.86 25.22
CA GLY A 219 -19.90 -13.93 25.89
C GLY A 219 -20.99 -14.63 25.05
N MET A 220 -20.62 -15.61 24.24
CA MET A 220 -21.52 -16.35 23.34
C MET A 220 -21.52 -17.85 23.60
N THR A 221 -22.46 -18.57 23.00
CA THR A 221 -22.44 -20.04 23.07
C THR A 221 -21.42 -20.63 22.10
N ARG A 222 -20.87 -21.82 22.41
CA ARG A 222 -20.03 -22.59 21.48
C ARG A 222 -20.72 -22.81 20.12
N LYS A 223 -22.04 -23.02 20.11
CA LYS A 223 -22.82 -23.12 18.87
C LYS A 223 -22.80 -21.83 18.04
N GLY A 224 -22.77 -20.67 18.69
CA GLY A 224 -22.60 -19.36 18.04
C GLY A 224 -21.21 -19.21 17.41
N VAL A 225 -20.16 -19.63 18.12
CA VAL A 225 -18.79 -19.69 17.56
C VAL A 225 -18.76 -20.61 16.33
N ASP A 226 -19.32 -21.81 16.43
CA ASP A 226 -19.39 -22.77 15.31
C ASP A 226 -20.17 -22.21 14.12
N TYR A 227 -21.28 -21.50 14.37
CA TYR A 227 -22.06 -20.85 13.34
C TYR A 227 -21.23 -19.83 12.55
N HIS A 228 -20.54 -18.91 13.23
CA HIS A 228 -19.71 -17.91 12.56
C HIS A 228 -18.51 -18.53 11.83
N ILE A 229 -17.87 -19.57 12.41
CA ILE A 229 -16.80 -20.30 11.73
C ILE A 229 -17.32 -21.00 10.47
N ASN A 230 -18.47 -21.66 10.52
CA ASN A 230 -19.04 -22.34 9.37
C ASN A 230 -19.41 -21.36 8.25
N GLN A 231 -19.99 -20.21 8.59
CA GLN A 231 -20.23 -19.15 7.60
C GLN A 231 -18.94 -18.67 6.92
N LEU A 232 -17.85 -18.53 7.68
CA LEU A 232 -16.54 -18.19 7.12
C LEU A 232 -16.00 -19.34 6.25
N MET A 233 -16.09 -20.60 6.69
CA MET A 233 -15.67 -21.76 5.90
C MET A 233 -16.41 -21.83 4.56
N ASP A 234 -17.73 -21.62 4.56
CA ASP A 234 -18.54 -21.57 3.34
C ASP A 234 -18.11 -20.42 2.43
N ARG A 235 -17.96 -19.21 2.99
CA ARG A 235 -17.58 -18.00 2.25
C ARG A 235 -16.22 -18.11 1.57
N TYR A 236 -15.25 -18.77 2.22
CA TYR A 236 -13.89 -18.92 1.68
C TYR A 236 -13.65 -20.30 1.02
N SER A 237 -14.69 -21.13 0.93
CA SER A 237 -14.60 -22.51 0.42
C SER A 237 -13.45 -23.28 1.08
N ALA A 238 -13.47 -23.30 2.42
CA ALA A 238 -12.53 -24.02 3.26
C ALA A 238 -13.21 -25.25 3.88
N ASN A 239 -12.49 -26.37 3.90
CA ASN A 239 -12.97 -27.64 4.47
C ASN A 239 -12.49 -27.86 5.90
N THR A 240 -11.46 -27.12 6.32
CA THR A 240 -10.94 -27.13 7.70
C THR A 240 -10.69 -25.71 8.19
N ILE A 241 -10.58 -25.54 9.51
CA ILE A 241 -10.30 -24.24 10.12
C ILE A 241 -8.88 -23.79 9.73
N GLU A 242 -7.91 -24.70 9.68
CA GLU A 242 -6.54 -24.39 9.26
C GLU A 242 -6.51 -23.88 7.81
N GLN A 243 -7.29 -24.52 6.92
CA GLN A 243 -7.43 -24.06 5.54
C GLN A 243 -8.13 -22.71 5.45
N LEU A 244 -9.13 -22.47 6.30
CA LEU A 244 -9.80 -21.18 6.42
C LEU A 244 -8.81 -20.09 6.84
N MET A 245 -8.02 -20.34 7.89
CA MET A 245 -7.04 -19.38 8.40
C MET A 245 -5.94 -19.07 7.38
N PHE A 246 -5.48 -20.08 6.64
CA PHE A 246 -4.55 -19.90 5.53
C PHE A 246 -5.14 -19.02 4.41
N LYS A 247 -6.39 -19.29 4.00
CA LYS A 247 -7.07 -18.54 2.92
C LYS A 247 -7.37 -17.08 3.27
N ILE A 248 -7.61 -16.81 4.55
CA ILE A 248 -7.81 -15.46 5.10
C ILE A 248 -6.47 -14.73 5.25
N GLY A 249 -5.36 -15.46 5.42
CA GLY A 249 -4.05 -14.88 5.71
C GLY A 249 -3.92 -14.42 7.15
N ALA A 250 -4.63 -15.07 8.08
CA ALA A 250 -4.72 -14.66 9.49
C ALA A 250 -3.76 -15.40 10.44
N CYS A 251 -3.23 -16.55 10.03
CA CYS A 251 -2.33 -17.37 10.84
C CYS A 251 -1.01 -17.59 10.08
N GLU A 252 -0.08 -16.63 10.16
CA GLU A 252 1.38 -16.81 9.93
C GLU A 252 2.19 -15.86 10.81
#